data_AF-A0A0D6M034-F1
#
_entry.id   AF-A0A0D6M034-F1
#
_cell.length_a   1.000
_cell.length_b   1.000
_cell.length_c   1.000
_cell.angle_alpha   90.00
_cell.angle_beta   90.00
_cell.angle_gamma   90.00
#
_symmetry.space_group_name_H-M   'P 1'
#
loop_
_entity.id
_entity.type
_entity.pdbx_description
1 polymer ?
#
loop_
_entity_poly.entity_id
_entity_poly.type
_entity_poly.pdbx_seq_one_letter_code
_entity_poly.pdbx_strand_id
1 'polypeptide(L)'
;MSTTLLVLLTFCATATANVLCPNAIQIREKDVKLSVFVALVKVESSGATRGDNYEFEWWHYWVAEATIISDAPKTLKINQKCGIRLERGQQYVLGCTSFSNCHFVRPYKRLTRRERELIQKQ
;
A
#
# COMPACT_ATOMS: atom_id res chain seq x y z
N MET A 1 -52.66 -2.01 -36.03
CA MET A 1 -51.54 -2.77 -35.44
C MET A 1 -50.72 -1.79 -34.62
N SER A 2 -50.83 -1.84 -33.29
CA SER A 2 -50.11 -0.92 -32.40
C SER A 2 -48.72 -1.49 -32.10
N THR A 3 -47.68 -0.78 -32.52
CA THR A 3 -46.28 -1.14 -32.29
C THR A 3 -45.86 -0.64 -30.91
N THR A 4 -45.66 -1.54 -29.95
CA THR A 4 -45.17 -1.18 -28.62
C THR A 4 -43.64 -1.21 -28.60
N LEU A 5 -43.00 -0.04 -28.42
CA LEU A 5 -41.55 0.05 -28.25
C LEU A 5 -41.18 -0.30 -26.80
N LEU A 6 -40.46 -1.41 -26.60
CA LEU A 6 -39.80 -1.76 -25.35
C LEU A 6 -38.44 -1.05 -25.29
N VAL A 7 -38.35 0.01 -24.48
CA VAL A 7 -37.08 0.67 -24.18
C VAL A 7 -36.37 -0.13 -23.07
N LEU A 8 -35.38 -0.94 -23.47
CA LEU A 8 -34.50 -1.66 -22.57
C LEU A 8 -33.49 -0.69 -21.95
N LEU A 9 -33.80 -0.21 -20.73
CA LEU A 9 -32.87 0.50 -19.86
C LEU A 9 -31.79 -0.49 -19.37
N THR A 10 -30.65 -0.48 -20.05
CA THR A 10 -29.45 -1.20 -19.61
C THR A 10 -28.83 -0.44 -18.42
N PHE A 11 -29.05 -0.93 -17.21
CA PHE A 11 -28.32 -0.49 -16.03
C PHE A 11 -26.84 -0.87 -16.21
N CYS A 12 -26.01 0.09 -16.59
CA CYS A 12 -24.56 -0.04 -16.45
C CYS A 12 -24.24 -0.04 -14.96
N ALA A 13 -24.27 -1.21 -14.34
CA ALA A 13 -23.68 -1.43 -13.04
C ALA A 13 -22.18 -1.15 -13.19
N THR A 14 -21.74 0.04 -12.79
CA THR A 14 -20.31 0.33 -12.69
C THR A 14 -19.78 -0.53 -11.56
N ALA A 15 -19.05 -1.60 -11.89
CA ALA A 15 -18.31 -2.36 -10.92
C ALA A 15 -17.28 -1.41 -10.28
N THR A 16 -17.57 -0.91 -9.09
CA THR A 16 -16.60 -0.18 -8.29
C THR A 16 -15.56 -1.18 -7.83
N ALA A 17 -14.43 -1.26 -8.54
CA ALA A 17 -13.28 -2.00 -8.06
C ALA A 17 -12.86 -1.39 -6.71
N ASN A 18 -13.05 -2.13 -5.61
CA ASN A 18 -12.61 -1.72 -4.28
C ASN A 18 -11.08 -1.54 -4.33
N VAL A 19 -10.65 -0.28 -4.34
CA VAL A 19 -9.22 0.04 -4.27
C VAL A 19 -8.78 -0.18 -2.83
N LEU A 20 -7.90 -1.14 -2.61
CA LEU A 20 -7.30 -1.32 -1.30
C LEU A 20 -6.30 -0.20 -1.03
N CYS A 21 -6.54 0.54 0.05
CA CYS A 21 -5.71 1.67 0.45
C CYS A 21 -4.99 1.40 1.76
N PRO A 22 -3.66 1.53 1.81
CA PRO A 22 -2.93 1.39 3.06
C PRO A 22 -3.32 2.50 4.04
N ASN A 23 -3.33 2.19 5.33
CA ASN A 23 -3.48 3.20 6.36
C ASN A 23 -2.20 4.06 6.45
N ALA A 24 -2.34 5.36 6.21
CA ALA A 24 -1.24 6.33 6.33
C ALA A 24 -1.26 7.12 7.65
N ILE A 25 -2.30 6.95 8.47
CA ILE A 25 -2.53 7.71 9.69
C ILE A 25 -1.92 7.00 10.89
N GLN A 26 -2.12 5.69 11.00
CA GLN A 26 -1.72 4.91 12.17
C GLN A 26 -1.39 3.45 11.81
N ILE A 27 -0.37 2.90 12.47
CA ILE A 27 -0.12 1.45 12.49
C ILE A 27 -0.99 0.79 13.57
N ARG A 28 -1.85 -0.16 13.18
CA ARG A 28 -2.68 -0.95 14.10
C ARG A 28 -2.12 -2.37 14.21
N GLU A 29 -2.21 -2.95 15.40
CA GLU A 29 -1.71 -4.31 15.67
C GLU A 29 -2.22 -5.36 14.68
N LYS A 30 -3.52 -5.33 14.36
CA LYS A 30 -4.11 -6.25 13.37
C LYS A 30 -3.47 -6.14 11.98
N ASP A 31 -3.08 -4.92 11.57
CA ASP A 31 -2.50 -4.69 10.26
C ASP A 31 -1.06 -5.22 10.20
N VAL A 32 -0.34 -5.18 11.33
CA VAL A 32 0.99 -5.80 11.48
C VAL A 32 0.88 -7.33 11.43
N LYS A 33 -0.05 -7.93 12.18
CA LYS A 33 -0.26 -9.39 12.21
C LYS A 33 -0.68 -9.99 10.87
N LEU A 34 -1.38 -9.23 10.02
CA LEU A 34 -1.77 -9.66 8.68
C LEU A 34 -0.67 -9.44 7.63
N SER A 35 0.38 -8.71 7.98
CA SER A 35 1.49 -8.44 7.07
C SER A 35 2.40 -9.67 6.98
N VAL A 36 2.69 -10.12 5.77
CA VAL A 36 3.73 -11.12 5.48
C VAL A 36 5.12 -10.51 5.69
N PHE A 37 5.24 -9.19 5.49
CA PHE A 37 6.44 -8.46 5.87
C PHE A 37 6.17 -7.06 6.38
N VAL A 38 7.05 -6.60 7.26
CA VAL A 38 7.10 -5.24 7.81
C VAL A 38 8.51 -4.70 7.62
N ALA A 39 8.63 -3.63 6.83
CA ALA A 39 9.93 -3.14 6.37
C ALA A 39 10.06 -1.62 6.48
N LEU A 40 11.31 -1.17 6.69
CA LEU A 40 11.73 0.22 6.54
C LEU A 40 12.26 0.43 5.13
N VAL A 41 11.69 1.40 4.44
CA VAL A 41 12.13 1.79 3.10
C VAL A 41 12.38 3.29 3.03
N LYS A 42 13.24 3.70 2.11
CA LYS A 42 13.45 5.10 1.74
C LYS A 42 12.99 5.31 0.30
N VAL A 43 12.24 6.37 0.05
CA VAL A 43 11.76 6.69 -1.30
C VAL A 43 12.89 7.31 -2.11
N GLU A 44 13.33 6.66 -3.18
CA GLU A 44 14.38 7.18 -4.06
C GLU A 44 13.81 8.01 -5.21
N SER A 45 12.65 7.61 -5.74
CA SER A 45 11.91 8.39 -6.73
C SER A 45 10.40 8.21 -6.57
N SER A 46 9.66 9.29 -6.80
CA SER A 46 8.19 9.26 -6.95
C SER A 46 7.87 9.20 -8.44
N GLY A 47 7.21 8.13 -8.90
CA GLY A 47 6.87 7.91 -10.30
C GLY A 47 5.88 8.94 -10.84
N ALA A 48 6.37 10.15 -11.17
CA ALA A 48 5.57 11.16 -11.88
C ALA A 48 5.39 10.80 -13.36
N THR A 49 6.14 9.83 -13.89
CA THR A 49 6.18 9.52 -15.32
C THR A 49 5.49 8.20 -15.72
N ARG A 50 5.23 7.26 -14.78
CA ARG A 50 4.59 5.95 -15.07
C ARG A 50 3.77 5.40 -13.89
N GLY A 51 2.67 6.08 -13.56
CA GLY A 51 1.66 5.60 -12.62
C GLY A 51 2.11 5.50 -11.15
N ASP A 52 1.28 4.82 -10.34
CA ASP A 52 1.34 4.62 -8.88
C ASP A 52 2.63 3.96 -8.32
N ASN A 53 3.72 3.90 -9.07
CA ASN A 53 4.95 3.19 -8.70
C ASN A 53 5.95 4.13 -8.01
N TYR A 54 6.51 3.64 -6.91
CA TYR A 54 7.57 4.30 -6.16
C TYR A 54 8.80 3.41 -6.16
N GLU A 55 9.96 4.02 -6.37
CA GLU A 55 11.24 3.32 -6.22
C GLU A 55 11.70 3.45 -4.78
N PHE A 56 12.13 2.33 -4.21
CA PHE A 56 12.52 2.22 -2.82
C PHE A 56 13.92 1.64 -2.67
N GLU A 57 14.64 2.18 -1.70
CA GLU A 57 15.79 1.53 -1.08
C GLU A 57 15.32 0.82 0.20
N TRP A 58 15.57 -0.48 0.32
CA TRP A 58 15.19 -1.30 1.47
C TRP A 58 16.28 -1.23 2.54
N TRP A 59 15.92 -0.77 3.74
CA TRP A 59 16.89 -0.52 4.81
C TRP A 59 16.83 -1.58 5.91
N HIS A 60 15.64 -2.10 6.22
CA HIS A 60 15.45 -3.04 7.31
C HIS A 60 14.14 -3.82 7.18
N TYR A 61 14.12 -5.05 7.71
CA TYR A 61 12.92 -5.87 7.86
C TYR A 61 12.78 -6.24 9.34
N TRP A 62 11.61 -5.95 9.93
CA TRP A 62 11.25 -6.44 11.25
C TRP A 62 10.55 -7.79 11.18
N VAL A 63 9.73 -7.97 10.14
CA VAL A 63 9.05 -9.23 9.81
C VAL A 63 9.28 -9.48 8.34
N ALA A 64 9.80 -10.64 7.98
CA ALA A 64 9.85 -11.12 6.60
C ALA A 64 10.35 -12.57 6.58
N GLU A 65 9.79 -13.37 5.68
CA GLU A 65 10.42 -14.64 5.28
C GLU A 65 11.65 -14.38 4.42
N ALA A 66 12.59 -15.33 4.38
CA ALA A 66 13.84 -15.18 3.62
C ALA A 66 13.60 -14.92 2.11
N THR A 67 12.55 -15.52 1.55
CA THR A 67 12.12 -15.33 0.15
C THR A 67 11.65 -13.90 -0.12
N ILE A 68 10.96 -13.27 0.83
CA ILE A 68 10.57 -11.87 0.70
C ILE A 68 11.80 -10.96 0.66
N ILE A 69 12.82 -11.27 1.44
CA ILE A 69 14.07 -10.48 1.47
C ILE A 69 14.84 -10.66 0.16
N SER A 70 14.94 -11.90 -0.36
CA SER A 70 15.66 -12.16 -1.63
C SER A 70 14.96 -11.54 -2.83
N ASP A 71 13.62 -11.52 -2.82
CA ASP A 71 12.81 -11.14 -3.98
C ASP A 71 12.34 -9.69 -3.91
N ALA A 72 12.81 -8.93 -2.92
CA ALA A 72 12.42 -7.54 -2.68
C ALA A 72 12.62 -6.67 -3.94
N PRO A 73 11.54 -6.18 -4.58
CA PRO A 73 11.66 -5.41 -5.80
C PRO A 73 12.14 -3.99 -5.47
N LYS A 74 12.88 -3.39 -6.39
CA LYS A 74 13.26 -1.97 -6.28
C LYS A 74 12.05 -1.03 -6.36
N THR A 75 10.93 -1.50 -6.89
CA THR A 75 9.72 -0.68 -7.09
C THR A 75 8.51 -1.34 -6.46
N LEU A 76 7.68 -0.55 -5.77
CA LEU A 76 6.38 -0.99 -5.26
C LEU A 76 5.29 -0.04 -5.71
N LYS A 77 4.09 -0.58 -5.92
CA LYS A 77 2.92 0.19 -6.31
C LYS A 77 2.14 0.62 -5.07
N ILE A 78 1.98 1.94 -4.87
CA ILE A 78 1.07 2.51 -3.87
C ILE A 78 0.02 3.32 -4.62
N ASN A 79 -1.21 2.82 -4.61
CA ASN A 79 -2.30 3.37 -5.42
C ASN A 79 -2.59 4.84 -5.07
N GLN A 80 -2.42 5.77 -6.03
CA GLN A 80 -2.62 7.20 -5.79
C GLN A 80 -4.08 7.58 -5.53
N LYS A 81 -5.05 6.74 -5.93
CA LYS A 81 -6.47 6.93 -5.59
C LYS A 81 -6.72 6.91 -4.08
N CYS A 82 -5.74 6.43 -3.30
CA CYS A 82 -5.77 6.46 -1.85
C CYS A 82 -5.42 7.82 -1.24
N GLY A 83 -5.06 8.83 -2.05
CA GLY A 83 -4.65 10.15 -1.55
C GLY A 83 -3.31 10.14 -0.80
N ILE A 84 -2.51 9.07 -0.96
CA ILE A 84 -1.22 8.91 -0.32
C ILE A 84 -0.13 9.33 -1.31
N ARG A 85 0.61 10.36 -0.94
CA ARG A 85 1.78 10.82 -1.67
C ARG A 85 3.03 10.60 -0.83
N LEU A 86 3.95 9.79 -1.34
CA LEU A 86 5.23 9.58 -0.67
C LEU A 86 6.24 10.61 -1.17
N GLU A 87 7.04 11.12 -0.24
CA GLU A 87 8.02 12.15 -0.50
C GLU A 87 9.39 11.52 -0.75
N ARG A 88 10.05 11.95 -1.84
CA ARG A 88 11.43 11.54 -2.15
C ARG A 88 12.36 11.86 -0.98
N GLY A 89 13.25 10.92 -0.66
CA GLY A 89 14.22 11.01 0.43
C GLY A 89 13.66 10.71 1.81
N GLN A 90 12.34 10.60 1.97
CA GLN A 90 11.72 10.24 3.25
C GLN A 90 11.68 8.73 3.46
N GLN A 91 11.74 8.34 4.73
CA GLN A 91 11.64 6.95 5.17
C GLN A 91 10.21 6.62 5.60
N TYR A 92 9.75 5.44 5.21
CA TYR A 92 8.42 4.93 5.53
C TYR A 92 8.53 3.50 6.07
N VAL A 93 7.64 3.16 7.00
CA VAL A 93 7.39 1.78 7.38
C VAL A 93 6.19 1.27 6.61
N LEU A 94 6.39 0.12 5.97
CA LEU A 94 5.36 -0.60 5.21
C LEU A 94 5.05 -1.91 5.92
N GLY A 95 3.77 -2.28 5.98
CA GLY A 95 3.35 -3.62 6.35
C GLY A 95 2.43 -4.17 5.26
N CYS A 96 2.80 -5.29 4.65
CA CYS A 96 2.18 -5.74 3.42
C CYS A 96 2.02 -7.27 3.38
N THR A 97 0.97 -7.74 2.71
CA THR A 97 0.79 -9.16 2.35
C THR A 97 1.57 -9.50 1.09
N SER A 98 1.78 -8.52 0.21
CA SER A 98 2.60 -8.65 -1.01
C SER A 98 3.17 -7.29 -1.42
N PHE A 99 4.09 -7.27 -2.38
CA PHE A 99 4.71 -6.05 -2.92
C PHE A 99 3.75 -5.05 -3.60
N SER A 100 2.48 -5.43 -3.81
CA SER A 100 1.44 -4.55 -4.36
C SER A 100 0.28 -4.31 -3.39
N ASN A 101 0.31 -4.93 -2.21
CA ASN A 101 -0.79 -4.94 -1.27
C ASN A 101 -0.28 -4.69 0.15
N CYS A 102 -0.37 -3.43 0.56
CA CYS A 102 0.04 -2.98 1.89
C CYS A 102 -1.16 -2.59 2.75
N HIS A 103 -1.13 -3.02 4.01
CA HIS A 103 -2.11 -2.62 5.02
C HIS A 103 -1.83 -1.23 5.58
N PHE A 104 -0.56 -0.83 5.65
CA PHE A 104 -0.17 0.51 6.10
C PHE A 104 1.12 1.00 5.43
N VAL A 105 1.22 2.33 5.31
CA VAL A 105 2.38 3.06 4.81
C VAL A 105 2.54 4.30 5.68
N ARG A 106 3.50 4.33 6.60
CA ARG A 106 3.59 5.38 7.63
C ARG A 106 4.96 6.04 7.66
N PRO A 107 5.08 7.38 7.65
CA PRO A 107 6.38 8.06 7.75
C PRO A 107 7.11 7.65 9.04
N TYR A 108 8.33 7.13 8.91
CA TYR A 108 9.08 6.55 10.03
C TYR A 108 9.35 7.56 11.16
N LYS A 109 9.68 8.80 10.80
CA LYS A 109 9.91 9.89 11.76
C LYS A 109 8.65 10.28 12.54
N ARG A 110 7.45 9.95 12.04
CA ARG A 110 6.16 10.27 12.67
C ARG A 110 5.57 9.11 13.48
N LEU A 111 6.30 8.00 13.62
CA LEU A 111 5.86 6.89 14.47
C LEU A 111 5.89 7.27 15.94
N THR A 112 4.75 7.09 16.59
CA THR A 112 4.60 7.13 18.04
C THR A 112 5.39 5.99 18.70
N ARG A 113 5.65 6.10 20.00
CA ARG A 113 6.31 5.02 20.77
C ARG A 113 5.55 3.70 20.64
N ARG A 114 4.22 3.74 20.74
CA ARG A 114 3.36 2.56 20.61
C ARG A 114 3.48 1.90 19.23
N GLU A 115 3.50 2.68 18.16
CA GLU A 115 3.65 2.12 16.81
C GLU A 115 5.03 1.46 16.59
N ARG A 116 6.10 2.03 17.17
CA ARG A 116 7.43 1.42 17.14
C ARG A 116 7.46 0.09 17.87
N GLU A 117 6.84 0.03 19.06
CA GLU A 117 6.72 -1.20 19.83
C GLU A 117 5.96 -2.28 19.05
N LEU A 118 4.86 -1.91 18.36
CA LEU A 118 4.07 -2.85 17.55
C LEU A 118 4.86 -3.49 16.42
N ILE A 119 5.75 -2.75 15.74
CA ILE A 119 6.54 -3.30 14.63
C ILE A 119 7.78 -4.06 15.09
N GLN A 120 8.32 -3.75 16.28
CA GLN A 120 9.53 -4.39 16.81
C GLN A 120 9.27 -5.66 17.61
N LYS A 121 8.13 -5.75 18.30
CA LYS A 121 7.76 -6.90 19.13
C LYS A 121 6.83 -7.82 18.36
N GLN A 122 7.40 -8.62 17.47
CA GLN A 122 6.71 -9.70 16.77
C GLN A 122 7.23 -11.04 17.27
#